data_AF-A0A7R9PFR1-F1
#
_entry.id   AF-A0A7R9PFR1-F1
#
_cell.length_a   1.000
_cell.length_b   1.000
_cell.length_c   1.000
_cell.angle_alpha   90.00
_cell.angle_beta   90.00
_cell.angle_gamma   90.00
#
_symmetry.space_group_name_H-M   'P 1'
#
loop_
_entity.id
_entity.type
_entity.pdbx_description
1 polymer ?
#
loop_
_entity_poly.entity_id
_entity_poly.type
_entity_poly.pdbx_seq_one_letter_code
_entity_poly.pdbx_strand_id
1 'polypeptide(L)'
;MSVLESHILKKNRPVNHLSEQWLIDCSDMNCSGGWMGSAYDFMKQKGAIVEDELYQYTAAENEPCRNFSNNVNTTIKGVCMIEPYNETMLMHAVYTEGPICVALNGSPDDFHHYSE
;
A
#
# COMPACT_ATOMS: atom_id res chain seq x y z
N MET A 1 -0.27 2.76 -1.47
CA MET A 1 1.02 2.17 -1.91
C MET A 1 2.26 2.86 -1.35
N SER A 2 2.13 4.06 -0.76
CA SER A 2 3.21 4.92 -0.23
C SER A 2 4.27 4.27 0.67
N VAL A 3 3.90 3.36 1.57
CA VAL A 3 4.88 2.65 2.43
C VAL A 3 5.82 1.81 1.58
N LEU A 4 5.30 1.14 0.55
CA LEU A 4 6.11 0.31 -0.34
C LEU A 4 7.06 1.17 -1.18
N GLU A 5 6.58 2.30 -1.72
CA GLU A 5 7.40 3.30 -2.40
C GLU A 5 8.56 3.78 -1.52
N SER A 6 8.25 4.15 -0.28
CA SER A 6 9.24 4.60 0.70
C SER A 6 10.29 3.52 0.98
N HIS A 7 9.88 2.26 1.12
CA HIS A 7 10.79 1.14 1.33
C HIS A 7 11.64 0.80 0.09
N ILE A 8 11.16 1.07 -1.12
CA ILE A 8 11.94 0.94 -2.36
C ILE A 8 13.02 2.03 -2.41
N LEU A 9 12.65 3.29 -2.10
CA LEU A 9 13.59 4.41 -2.01
C LEU A 9 14.67 4.19 -0.94
N LYS A 10 14.30 3.68 0.25
CA LYS A 10 15.26 3.31 1.31
C LYS A 10 16.29 2.27 0.87
N LYS A 11 16.01 1.50 -0.18
CA LYS A 11 16.94 0.52 -0.77
C LYS A 11 17.75 1.10 -1.94
N ASN A 12 17.77 2.43 -2.10
CA ASN A 12 18.45 3.16 -3.16
C ASN A 12 18.02 2.69 -4.57
N ARG A 13 16.73 2.33 -4.71
CA ARG A 13 16.14 2.00 -6.01
C ARG A 13 15.19 3.13 -6.41
N PRO A 14 15.23 3.59 -7.67
CA PRO A 14 14.22 4.51 -8.17
C PRO A 14 12.84 3.83 -8.14
N VAL A 15 11.81 4.63 -7.92
CA VAL A 15 10.42 4.18 -7.91
C VAL A 15 9.54 5.30 -8.45
N ASN A 16 8.71 4.98 -9.43
CA ASN A 16 7.60 5.82 -9.84
C ASN A 16 6.41 5.57 -8.90
N HIS A 17 5.38 6.40 -8.99
CA HIS A 17 4.14 6.13 -8.26
C HIS A 17 3.60 4.74 -8.61
N LEU A 18 3.20 3.99 -7.59
CA LEU A 18 2.66 2.65 -7.75
C LEU A 18 1.13 2.72 -7.87
N SER A 19 0.56 1.85 -8.69
CA SER A 19 -0.87 1.83 -8.99
C SER A 19 -1.70 1.27 -7.83
N GLU A 20 -2.47 2.13 -7.16
CA GLU A 20 -3.59 1.69 -6.32
C GLU A 20 -4.69 1.00 -7.15
N GLN A 21 -4.93 1.44 -8.38
CA GLN A 21 -6.01 0.92 -9.22
C GLN A 21 -5.81 -0.55 -9.58
N TRP A 22 -4.58 -0.95 -9.86
CA TRP A 22 -4.27 -2.36 -10.10
C TRP A 22 -4.62 -3.23 -8.89
N LEU A 23 -4.43 -2.73 -7.68
CA LEU A 23 -4.86 -3.42 -6.47
C LEU A 23 -6.39 -3.50 -6.38
N ILE A 24 -7.10 -2.41 -6.71
CA ILE A 24 -8.58 -2.35 -6.73
C ILE A 24 -9.17 -3.38 -7.70
N ASP A 25 -8.63 -3.46 -8.92
CA ASP A 25 -9.24 -4.28 -9.97
C ASP A 25 -8.80 -5.76 -9.93
N CYS A 26 -7.63 -6.05 -9.36
CA CYS A 26 -7.03 -7.39 -9.43
C CYS A 26 -7.00 -8.17 -8.11
N SER A 27 -7.31 -7.54 -6.98
CA SER A 27 -7.32 -8.18 -5.67
C SER A 27 -8.72 -8.20 -5.06
N ASP A 28 -8.84 -8.72 -3.84
CA ASP A 28 -10.09 -8.66 -3.07
C ASP A 28 -10.28 -7.28 -2.38
N MET A 29 -9.37 -6.33 -2.60
CA MET A 29 -9.52 -4.94 -2.18
C MET A 29 -10.23 -4.17 -3.25
N ASN A 30 -11.25 -3.41 -2.87
CA ASN A 30 -12.05 -2.70 -3.83
C ASN A 30 -12.55 -1.38 -3.24
N CYS A 31 -13.37 -0.63 -3.96
CA CYS A 31 -13.98 0.63 -3.49
C CYS A 31 -14.91 0.45 -2.29
N SER A 32 -15.29 -0.79 -1.93
CA SER A 32 -15.99 -1.09 -0.66
C SER A 32 -15.03 -1.27 0.53
N GLY A 33 -13.72 -1.23 0.29
CA GLY A 33 -12.69 -1.24 1.32
C GLY A 33 -11.68 -2.37 1.17
N GLY A 34 -10.76 -2.44 2.12
CA GLY A 34 -9.67 -3.41 2.13
C GLY A 34 -8.71 -3.27 3.31
N TRP A 35 -7.89 -4.30 3.55
CA TRP A 35 -6.88 -4.36 4.61
C TRP A 35 -5.45 -4.36 4.09
N MET A 36 -4.64 -3.40 4.51
CA MET A 36 -3.28 -3.22 3.97
C MET A 36 -2.39 -4.48 4.07
N GLY A 37 -2.58 -5.31 5.12
CA GLY A 37 -1.94 -6.62 5.22
C GLY A 37 -2.25 -7.56 4.05
N SER A 38 -3.55 -7.77 3.74
CA SER A 38 -3.94 -8.63 2.63
C SER A 38 -3.51 -8.08 1.27
N ALA A 39 -3.41 -6.75 1.13
CA ALA A 39 -2.89 -6.12 -0.08
C ALA A 39 -1.40 -6.46 -0.31
N TYR A 40 -0.58 -6.40 0.76
CA TYR A 40 0.81 -6.80 0.68
C TYR A 40 0.97 -8.30 0.42
N ASP A 41 0.13 -9.14 1.01
CA ASP A 41 0.14 -10.58 0.74
C ASP A 41 -0.26 -10.87 -0.70
N PHE A 42 -1.26 -10.18 -1.25
CA PHE A 42 -1.63 -10.27 -2.66
C PHE A 42 -0.47 -9.90 -3.59
N MET A 43 0.16 -8.74 -3.38
CA MET A 43 1.30 -8.30 -4.18
C MET A 43 2.48 -9.28 -4.09
N LYS A 44 2.74 -9.81 -2.89
CA LYS A 44 3.75 -10.83 -2.65
C LYS A 44 3.44 -12.13 -3.42
N GLN A 45 2.20 -12.60 -3.38
CA GLN A 45 1.76 -13.81 -4.09
C GLN A 45 1.77 -13.65 -5.60
N LYS A 46 1.35 -12.49 -6.12
CA LYS A 46 1.44 -12.15 -7.54
C LYS A 46 2.88 -11.97 -8.01
N GLY A 47 3.80 -11.67 -7.11
CA GLY A 47 5.19 -11.36 -7.43
C GLY A 47 5.33 -10.08 -8.25
N ALA A 48 4.36 -9.17 -8.15
CA ALA A 48 4.26 -7.99 -8.98
C ALA A 48 3.76 -6.80 -8.17
N ILE A 49 4.19 -5.63 -8.59
CA ILE A 49 3.82 -4.30 -8.11
C ILE A 49 3.79 -3.44 -9.37
N VAL A 50 2.67 -2.79 -9.66
CA VAL A 50 2.45 -2.07 -10.92
C VAL A 50 2.64 -0.58 -10.69
N GLU A 51 3.23 0.13 -11.65
CA GLU A 51 3.35 1.59 -11.64
C GLU A 51 2.05 2.24 -12.12
N ASP A 52 1.67 3.37 -11.53
CA ASP A 52 0.46 4.14 -11.88
C ASP A 52 0.46 4.56 -13.36
N GLU A 53 1.62 4.87 -13.93
CA GLU A 53 1.73 5.19 -15.37
C GLU A 53 1.27 4.04 -16.29
N LEU A 54 1.36 2.78 -15.83
CA LEU A 54 0.89 1.60 -16.56
C LEU A 54 -0.59 1.28 -16.25
N TYR A 55 -1.07 1.72 -15.09
CA TYR A 55 -2.40 1.43 -14.59
C TYR A 55 -2.92 2.60 -13.76
N GLN A 56 -3.39 3.63 -14.47
CA GLN A 56 -3.81 4.88 -13.88
C GLN A 56 -5.04 4.72 -12.99
N TYR A 57 -5.09 5.51 -11.93
CA TYR A 57 -6.25 5.60 -11.06
C TYR A 57 -7.51 6.12 -11.76
N THR A 58 -8.62 5.38 -11.64
CA THR A 58 -9.92 5.71 -12.25
C THR A 58 -11.02 5.96 -11.22
N ALA A 59 -10.72 5.78 -9.93
CA ALA A 59 -11.68 5.90 -8.83
C ALA A 59 -12.94 5.01 -9.00
N ALA A 60 -12.80 3.86 -9.65
CA ALA A 60 -13.92 2.98 -9.96
C ALA A 60 -13.50 1.50 -10.06
N GLU A 61 -14.44 0.57 -9.90
CA GLU A 61 -14.22 -0.89 -10.02
C GLU A 61 -14.74 -1.40 -11.39
N ASN A 62 -14.39 -0.70 -12.46
CA ASN A 62 -15.06 -0.88 -13.75
C ASN A 62 -14.17 -1.58 -14.77
N GLU A 63 -12.88 -1.66 -14.49
CA GLU A 63 -11.88 -2.15 -15.43
C GLU A 63 -11.58 -3.64 -15.14
N PRO A 64 -11.57 -4.49 -16.17
CA PRO A 64 -11.13 -5.86 -15.99
C PRO A 64 -9.65 -5.89 -15.59
N CYS A 65 -9.31 -6.71 -14.59
CA CYS A 65 -7.93 -6.88 -14.14
C CYS A 65 -6.98 -7.17 -15.32
N ARG A 66 -5.97 -6.30 -15.48
CA ARG A 66 -4.87 -6.49 -16.43
C ARG A 66 -3.68 -7.15 -15.73
N ASN A 67 -3.17 -8.23 -16.33
CA ASN A 67 -2.06 -9.00 -15.75
C ASN A 67 -0.69 -8.44 -16.16
N PHE A 68 0.15 -8.14 -15.18
CA PHE A 68 1.51 -7.59 -15.36
C PHE A 68 2.61 -8.51 -14.83
N SER A 69 2.31 -9.78 -14.55
CA SER A 69 3.20 -10.75 -13.87
C SER A 69 4.58 -10.96 -14.53
N ASN A 70 4.78 -10.52 -15.78
CA ASN A 70 6.02 -10.76 -16.54
C ASN A 70 6.98 -9.56 -16.60
N ASN A 71 6.61 -8.39 -16.06
CA ASN A 71 7.35 -7.14 -16.30
C ASN A 71 7.93 -6.49 -15.02
N VAL A 72 7.86 -7.12 -13.85
CA VAL A 72 8.17 -6.45 -12.58
C VAL A 72 9.34 -7.09 -11.84
N ASN A 73 10.38 -6.29 -11.55
CA ASN A 73 11.62 -6.69 -10.86
C ASN A 73 11.61 -6.40 -9.33
N THR A 74 10.46 -6.07 -8.77
CA THR A 74 10.32 -5.72 -7.34
C THR A 74 9.31 -6.63 -6.67
N THR A 75 9.71 -7.26 -5.56
CA THR A 75 8.87 -8.16 -4.78
C THR A 75 8.96 -7.86 -3.29
N ILE A 76 7.89 -8.15 -2.57
CA ILE A 76 7.80 -8.02 -1.11
C ILE A 76 8.37 -9.29 -0.47
N LYS A 77 9.47 -9.14 0.28
CA LYS A 77 10.09 -10.28 0.98
C LYS A 77 9.28 -10.71 2.21
N GLY A 78 8.74 -9.76 2.95
CA GLY A 78 7.98 -10.00 4.17
C GLY A 78 7.19 -8.77 4.60
N VAL A 79 6.19 -9.03 5.43
CA VAL A 79 5.33 -8.04 6.09
C VAL A 79 5.40 -8.34 7.58
N CYS A 80 5.46 -7.30 8.40
CA CYS A 80 5.44 -7.41 9.85
C CYS A 80 4.24 -6.64 10.38
N MET A 81 3.53 -7.22 11.34
CA MET A 81 2.43 -6.58 12.06
C MET A 81 2.94 -6.17 13.44
N ILE A 82 2.76 -4.88 13.76
CA ILE A 82 3.03 -4.37 15.11
C ILE A 82 1.85 -4.76 15.99
N GLU A 83 2.11 -5.12 17.24
CA GLU A 83 1.06 -5.46 18.19
C GLU A 83 0.06 -4.29 18.33
N PRO A 84 -1.26 -4.58 18.31
CA PRO A 84 -2.27 -3.54 18.51
C PRO A 84 -2.04 -2.80 19.82
N TYR A 85 -2.26 -1.47 19.80
CA TYR A 85 -2.17 -0.59 20.97
C TYR A 85 -0.76 -0.44 21.58
N ASN A 86 0.30 -0.87 20.90
CA ASN A 86 1.68 -0.71 21.36
C ASN A 86 2.36 0.49 20.71
N GLU A 87 2.03 1.70 21.17
CA GLU A 87 2.56 2.96 20.61
C GLU A 87 4.08 3.10 20.77
N THR A 88 4.67 2.54 21.83
CA THR A 88 6.13 2.49 22.02
C THR A 88 6.80 1.70 20.90
N MET A 89 6.24 0.53 20.55
CA MET A 89 6.75 -0.28 19.45
C MET A 89 6.50 0.38 18.09
N LEU A 90 5.36 1.05 17.92
CA LEU A 90 5.07 1.84 16.71
C LEU A 90 6.09 2.97 16.53
N MET A 91 6.35 3.75 17.59
CA MET A 91 7.35 4.82 17.57
C MET A 91 8.73 4.28 17.20
N HIS A 92 9.15 3.17 17.82
CA HIS A 92 10.42 2.54 17.51
C HIS A 92 10.48 2.07 16.05
N ALA A 93 9.42 1.43 15.55
CA ALA A 93 9.34 0.97 14.16
C ALA A 93 9.39 2.13 13.16
N VAL A 94 8.72 3.25 13.43
CA VAL A 94 8.81 4.45 12.59
C VAL A 94 10.27 4.95 12.53
N TYR A 95 10.95 4.98 13.67
CA TYR A 95 12.34 5.43 13.75
C TYR A 95 13.31 4.51 12.99
N THR A 96 13.18 3.18 13.14
CA THR A 96 14.14 2.23 12.55
C THR A 96 13.77 1.83 11.13
N GLU A 97 12.49 1.56 10.87
CA GLU A 97 11.99 1.02 9.60
C GLU A 97 11.48 2.10 8.65
N GLY A 98 11.20 3.31 9.13
CA GLY A 98 10.67 4.40 8.32
C GLY A 98 9.13 4.40 8.29
N PRO A 99 8.49 4.88 7.20
CA PRO A 99 7.03 4.97 7.15
C PRO A 99 6.33 3.62 7.40
N ILE A 100 5.37 3.62 8.33
CA ILE A 100 4.58 2.44 8.69
C ILE A 100 3.13 2.64 8.25
N CYS A 101 2.49 1.57 7.81
CA CYS A 101 1.07 1.58 7.46
C CYS A 101 0.21 1.47 8.72
N VAL A 102 -0.75 2.38 8.90
CA VAL A 102 -1.63 2.42 10.08
C VAL A 102 -3.10 2.56 9.66
N ALA A 103 -4.00 2.06 10.50
CA ALA A 103 -5.44 2.33 10.40
C ALA A 103 -5.83 3.36 11.47
N LEU A 104 -6.74 4.28 11.13
CA LEU A 104 -7.22 5.33 12.01
C LEU A 104 -8.74 5.50 11.83
N ASN A 105 -9.42 6.00 12.86
CA ASN A 105 -10.84 6.34 12.75
C ASN A 105 -10.99 7.73 12.13
N GLY A 106 -11.26 7.78 10.83
CA GLY A 106 -11.49 9.03 10.10
C GLY A 106 -12.92 9.55 10.18
N SER A 107 -13.86 8.83 10.80
CA SER A 107 -15.28 9.20 10.82
C SER A 107 -15.64 10.51 11.55
N PRO A 108 -14.91 10.95 12.61
CA PRO A 108 -15.27 12.18 13.33
C PRO A 108 -15.17 13.43 12.45
N ASP A 109 -16.09 14.38 12.63
CA ASP A 109 -16.13 15.62 11.86
C ASP A 109 -14.89 16.50 12.08
N ASP A 110 -14.37 16.53 13.31
CA ASP A 110 -13.12 17.21 13.65
C ASP A 110 -11.92 16.66 12.86
N PHE A 111 -11.96 15.39 12.43
CA PHE A 111 -10.93 14.81 11.59
C PHE A 111 -11.04 15.31 10.14
N HIS A 112 -12.26 15.41 9.60
CA HIS A 112 -12.50 15.93 8.24
C HIS A 112 -12.11 17.40 8.10
N HIS A 113 -12.22 18.19 9.17
CA HIS A 113 -11.95 19.63 9.20
C HIS A 113 -10.68 20.00 9.97
N TYR A 114 -9.80 19.03 10.27
CA TYR A 114 -8.54 19.27 10.96
C TYR A 114 -7.70 20.33 10.23
N SER A 115 -7.21 21.31 10.97
CA SER A 115 -6.28 22.35 10.51
C SER A 115 -5.29 22.68 11.64
N GLU A 116 -4.11 23.19 11.26
CA GLU A 116 -3.02 23.55 12.19
C GLU A 116 -3.29 24.84 12.98
#